data_AF-A0A9P5UDW3-F1
#
_entry.id   AF-A0A9P5UDW3-F1
#
_cell.length_a   1.000
_cell.length_b   1.000
_cell.length_c   1.000
_cell.angle_alpha   90.00
_cell.angle_beta   90.00
_cell.angle_gamma   90.00
#
_symmetry.space_group_name_H-M   'P 1'
#
loop_
_entity.id
_entity.type
_entity.pdbx_description
1 polymer ?
#
loop_
_entity_poly.entity_id
_entity_poly.type
_entity_poly.pdbx_seq_one_letter_code
_entity_poly.pdbx_strand_id
1 'polypeptide(L)'
;MRTMKFAIARDSGLIEHLKMVIPQRDWQTEDVFLFPGCIHRCVTNTQHVLAFGPLDQNLSECTGSGLEYRIQSRFKHFHGMTRELFLNHQNGLVYAGRFKMHSLERLAPQGLYLPEDISPHHIAVAATPPLLPRGFPSFRQLGEMYKSGSLKVEAVALQMVDYDEGIYRTLLKPVQVKKGNQKLAPKALKEGTRVL
;
A
#
# COMPACT_ATOMS: atom_id res chain seq x y z
N MET A 1 -21.63 -2.36 4.06
CA MET A 1 -20.33 -1.73 3.77
C MET A 1 -20.32 -0.37 4.47
N ARG A 2 -19.47 -0.11 5.49
CA ARG A 2 -19.26 1.29 5.91
C ARG A 2 -18.67 1.98 4.70
N THR A 3 -19.40 2.91 4.10
CA THR A 3 -18.88 3.71 3.00
C THR A 3 -17.69 4.48 3.54
N MET A 4 -16.49 4.15 3.04
CA MET A 4 -15.28 4.86 3.41
C MET A 4 -15.37 6.26 2.77
N LYS A 5 -15.67 7.28 3.59
CA LYS A 5 -16.03 8.63 3.12
C LYS A 5 -14.86 9.60 3.00
N PHE A 6 -13.65 9.18 3.37
CA PHE A 6 -12.49 10.06 3.39
C PHE A 6 -11.36 9.50 2.56
N ALA A 7 -10.72 10.37 1.78
CA ALA A 7 -9.54 10.08 1.01
C ALA A 7 -8.48 11.17 1.25
N ILE A 8 -7.29 10.78 1.68
CA ILE A 8 -6.12 11.67 1.68
C ILE A 8 -5.68 11.83 0.24
N ALA A 9 -5.53 13.08 -0.25
CA ALA A 9 -5.14 13.33 -1.63
C ALA A 9 -3.85 12.58 -1.99
N ARG A 10 -3.78 12.01 -3.20
CA ARG A 10 -2.64 11.19 -3.64
C ARG A 10 -1.30 11.92 -3.56
N ASP A 11 -1.32 13.25 -3.65
CA ASP A 11 -0.13 14.09 -3.72
C ASP A 11 0.27 14.67 -2.35
N SER A 12 -0.58 14.52 -1.33
CA SER A 12 -0.20 14.84 0.04
C SER A 12 0.48 13.62 0.67
N GLY A 13 1.73 13.77 1.09
CA GLY A 13 2.42 12.72 1.82
C GLY A 13 1.60 12.28 3.04
N LEU A 14 1.33 10.97 3.15
CA LEU A 14 0.45 10.40 4.18
C LEU A 14 0.93 10.81 5.58
N ILE A 15 2.23 10.68 5.84
CA ILE A 15 2.83 10.97 7.14
C ILE A 15 2.71 12.45 7.48
N GLU A 16 2.93 13.35 6.52
CA GLU A 16 2.77 14.78 6.67
C GLU A 16 1.32 15.15 6.97
N HIS A 17 0.38 14.52 6.27
CA HIS A 17 -1.04 14.70 6.53
C HIS A 17 -1.42 14.22 7.94
N LEU A 18 -0.96 13.03 8.36
CA LEU A 18 -1.22 12.47 9.67
C LEU A 18 -0.64 13.33 10.80
N LYS A 19 0.59 13.83 10.65
CA LYS A 19 1.21 14.77 11.59
C LYS A 19 0.42 16.08 11.72
N MET A 20 -0.21 16.54 10.65
CA MET A 20 -1.01 17.75 10.67
C MET A 20 -2.38 17.56 11.34
N VAL A 21 -3.03 16.41 11.14
CA VAL A 21 -4.38 16.17 11.71
C VAL A 21 -4.35 15.56 13.11
N ILE A 22 -3.29 14.84 13.46
CA ILE A 22 -3.10 14.15 14.75
C ILE A 22 -1.66 14.42 15.23
N PRO A 23 -1.33 15.68 15.60
CA PRO A 23 0.04 16.09 15.94
C PRO A 23 0.56 15.51 17.26
N GLN A 24 -0.33 15.06 18.14
CA GLN A 24 0.03 14.47 19.43
C GLN A 24 0.57 13.04 19.33
N ARG A 25 0.48 12.41 18.16
CA ARG A 25 0.90 11.04 17.92
C ARG A 25 2.23 11.02 17.16
N ASP A 26 3.13 10.13 17.55
CA ASP A 26 4.45 10.03 16.93
C ASP A 26 4.41 9.13 15.68
N TRP A 27 3.99 9.70 14.56
CA TRP A 27 3.94 9.01 13.28
C TRP A 27 5.31 8.65 12.68
N GLN A 28 6.43 9.05 13.29
CA GLN A 28 7.76 8.62 12.83
C GLN A 28 8.14 7.26 13.41
N THR A 29 7.69 6.94 14.62
CA THR A 29 7.92 5.66 15.26
C THR A 29 6.75 4.69 15.08
N GLU A 30 5.56 5.23 14.82
CA GLU A 30 4.38 4.46 14.49
C GLU A 30 4.31 4.18 12.99
N ASP A 31 4.99 3.11 12.55
CA ASP A 31 4.98 2.69 11.15
C ASP A 31 3.54 2.44 10.66
N VAL A 32 3.30 2.71 9.38
CA VAL A 32 2.01 2.45 8.74
C VAL A 32 2.16 1.35 7.69
N PHE A 33 1.16 0.49 7.58
CA PHE A 33 1.01 -0.39 6.42
C PHE A 33 0.41 0.42 5.27
N LEU A 34 1.28 0.75 4.33
CA LEU A 34 0.94 1.34 3.05
C LEU A 34 1.62 0.53 1.94
N PHE A 35 0.84 -0.32 1.28
CA PHE A 35 1.36 -1.22 0.25
C PHE A 35 0.68 -0.90 -1.09
N PRO A 36 1.32 -0.11 -1.96
CA PRO A 36 0.86 0.10 -3.32
C PRO A 36 0.72 -1.24 -4.04
N GLY A 37 -0.40 -1.49 -4.72
CA GLY A 37 -0.57 -2.71 -5.52
C GLY A 37 -1.12 -3.94 -4.82
N CYS A 38 -1.51 -3.84 -3.56
CA CYS A 38 -2.18 -4.94 -2.87
C CYS A 38 -3.66 -5.02 -3.26
N ILE A 39 -4.14 -6.23 -3.54
CA ILE A 39 -5.57 -6.49 -3.72
C ILE A 39 -6.17 -6.95 -2.40
N HIS A 40 -7.05 -6.10 -1.88
CA HIS A 40 -7.85 -6.38 -0.71
C HIS A 40 -8.98 -7.35 -1.06
N ARG A 41 -8.74 -8.65 -0.99
CA ARG A 41 -9.83 -9.64 -0.96
C ARG A 41 -10.39 -9.72 0.46
N CYS A 42 -11.52 -9.06 0.69
CA CYS A 42 -12.30 -9.21 1.92
C CYS A 42 -12.91 -10.62 1.93
N VAL A 43 -12.33 -11.54 2.70
CA VAL A 43 -12.80 -12.95 2.72
C VAL A 43 -14.03 -13.12 3.61
N THR A 44 -14.21 -12.27 4.64
CA THR A 44 -15.39 -12.22 5.51
C THR A 44 -15.52 -10.83 6.15
N ASN A 45 -16.67 -10.15 6.01
CA ASN A 45 -17.06 -8.95 6.78
C ASN A 45 -15.95 -7.91 7.09
N THR A 46 -15.05 -7.61 6.14
CA THR A 46 -13.96 -6.61 6.22
C THR A 46 -12.78 -6.92 7.17
N GLN A 47 -12.67 -8.14 7.71
CA GLN A 47 -11.69 -8.45 8.75
C GLN A 47 -10.32 -8.94 8.25
N HIS A 48 -10.22 -9.35 6.99
CA HIS A 48 -9.00 -9.91 6.44
C HIS A 48 -8.69 -9.30 5.09
N VAL A 49 -7.42 -9.03 4.87
CA VAL A 49 -6.86 -8.49 3.63
C VAL A 49 -5.70 -9.38 3.21
N LEU A 50 -5.58 -9.65 1.92
CA LEU A 50 -4.36 -10.21 1.34
C LEU A 50 -3.52 -9.06 0.75
N ALA A 51 -2.22 -9.14 0.92
CA ALA A 51 -1.27 -8.22 0.33
C ALA A 51 -0.21 -9.02 -0.44
N PHE A 52 0.18 -8.49 -1.60
CA PHE A 52 1.18 -9.10 -2.48
C PHE A 52 2.34 -8.13 -2.65
N GLY A 53 3.55 -8.66 -2.62
CA GLY A 53 4.78 -7.88 -2.70
C GLY A 53 5.89 -8.65 -3.41
N PRO A 54 7.00 -7.99 -3.73
CA PRO A 54 8.18 -8.66 -4.30
C PRO A 54 8.69 -9.75 -3.34
N LEU A 55 8.94 -10.96 -3.84
CA LEU A 55 9.66 -11.97 -3.04
C LEU A 55 11.17 -11.72 -3.11
N ASP A 56 11.87 -11.97 -2.01
CA ASP A 56 13.33 -12.06 -1.94
C ASP A 56 13.91 -13.01 -2.99
N GLN A 57 14.52 -12.49 -4.05
CA GLN A 57 15.07 -13.30 -5.15
C GLN A 57 16.29 -12.64 -5.78
N ASN A 58 17.24 -13.45 -6.26
CA ASN A 58 18.38 -12.99 -7.03
C ASN A 58 17.99 -12.75 -8.49
N LEU A 59 18.37 -11.61 -9.04
CA LEU A 59 18.10 -11.26 -10.44
C LEU A 59 19.09 -11.87 -11.42
N SER A 60 20.28 -12.27 -10.96
CA SER A 60 21.32 -12.88 -11.80
C SER A 60 20.81 -14.11 -12.57
N GLU A 61 19.96 -14.91 -11.92
CA GLU A 61 19.29 -16.08 -12.50
C GLU A 61 18.29 -15.72 -13.61
N CYS A 62 17.76 -14.49 -13.58
CA CYS A 62 16.71 -14.04 -14.49
C CYS A 62 17.24 -13.17 -15.64
N THR A 63 18.35 -12.45 -15.44
CA THR A 63 18.89 -11.49 -16.43
C THR A 63 20.09 -12.01 -17.20
N GLY A 64 20.76 -13.06 -16.71
CA GLY A 64 21.98 -13.61 -17.32
C GLY A 64 23.16 -12.63 -17.36
N SER A 65 23.08 -11.50 -16.65
CA SER A 65 24.02 -10.38 -16.78
C SER A 65 25.29 -10.53 -15.93
N GLY A 66 25.44 -11.63 -15.18
CA GLY A 66 26.55 -11.84 -14.24
C GLY A 66 26.58 -10.85 -13.05
N LEU A 67 25.65 -9.89 -13.01
CA LEU A 67 25.51 -8.91 -11.94
C LEU A 67 24.57 -9.45 -10.86
N GLU A 68 25.06 -9.52 -9.62
CA GLU A 68 24.29 -9.99 -8.48
C GLU A 68 23.43 -8.86 -7.89
N TYR A 69 22.27 -8.62 -8.51
CA TYR A 69 21.22 -7.82 -7.89
C TYR A 69 20.25 -8.73 -7.15
N ARG A 70 19.69 -8.21 -6.05
CA ARG A 70 18.68 -8.90 -5.26
C ARG A 70 17.44 -8.03 -5.10
N ILE A 71 16.28 -8.60 -5.41
CA ILE A 71 14.99 -8.05 -5.01
C ILE A 71 14.77 -8.40 -3.55
N GLN A 72 14.24 -7.43 -2.79
CA GLN A 72 13.92 -7.60 -1.37
C GLN A 72 12.43 -7.47 -1.14
N SER A 73 11.92 -8.38 -0.32
CA SER A 73 10.64 -8.34 0.36
C SER A 73 10.54 -7.07 1.20
N ARG A 74 9.38 -6.44 1.11
CA ARG A 74 9.02 -5.33 2.00
C ARG A 74 8.29 -5.79 3.25
N PHE A 75 7.84 -7.05 3.30
CA PHE A 75 7.01 -7.55 4.39
C PHE A 75 7.80 -8.19 5.53
N LYS A 76 9.01 -8.71 5.27
CA LYS A 76 9.79 -9.46 6.28
C LYS A 76 9.96 -8.72 7.61
N HIS A 77 10.19 -7.41 7.57
CA HIS A 77 10.36 -6.59 8.77
C HIS A 77 9.06 -6.36 9.55
N PHE A 78 7.90 -6.65 8.95
CA PHE A 78 6.58 -6.40 9.51
C PHE A 78 5.84 -7.66 9.96
N HIS A 79 6.40 -8.85 9.71
CA HIS A 79 5.79 -10.11 10.09
C HIS A 79 5.50 -10.17 11.60
N GLY A 80 4.26 -10.51 11.97
CA GLY A 80 3.78 -10.58 13.34
C GLY A 80 3.43 -9.23 13.97
N MET A 81 3.76 -8.11 13.33
CA MET A 81 3.49 -6.77 13.85
C MET A 81 2.05 -6.33 13.58
N THR A 82 1.52 -5.54 14.50
CA THR A 82 0.25 -4.80 14.32
C THR A 82 0.56 -3.35 13.99
N ARG A 83 -0.03 -2.81 12.91
CA ARG A 83 0.14 -1.43 12.43
C ARG A 83 -1.16 -0.84 11.87
N GLU A 84 -1.20 0.48 11.73
CA GLU A 84 -2.30 1.17 11.04
C GLU A 84 -2.27 0.86 9.54
N LEU A 85 -3.39 0.49 8.95
CA LEU A 85 -3.51 0.15 7.53
C LEU A 85 -4.21 1.27 6.76
N PHE A 86 -3.55 1.75 5.70
CA PHE A 86 -4.11 2.70 4.74
C PHE A 86 -4.16 2.08 3.35
N LEU A 87 -5.31 2.15 2.71
CA LEU A 87 -5.59 1.51 1.42
C LEU A 87 -5.68 2.53 0.30
N ASN A 88 -5.17 2.16 -0.88
CA ASN A 88 -5.36 2.96 -2.09
C ASN A 88 -6.83 2.87 -2.54
N HIS A 89 -7.42 4.04 -2.79
CA HIS A 89 -8.75 4.21 -3.37
C HIS A 89 -8.65 5.15 -4.58
N GLN A 90 -9.69 5.20 -5.41
CA GLN A 90 -9.69 5.99 -6.66
C GLN A 90 -9.32 7.47 -6.42
N ASN A 91 -9.74 8.03 -5.28
CA ASN A 91 -9.58 9.45 -4.96
C ASN A 91 -8.55 9.72 -3.85
N GLY A 92 -7.73 8.73 -3.47
CA GLY A 92 -6.74 8.92 -2.41
C GLY A 92 -6.55 7.71 -1.50
N LEU A 93 -6.09 7.94 -0.26
CA LEU A 93 -5.87 6.89 0.74
C LEU A 93 -6.98 6.83 1.77
N VAL A 94 -7.36 5.62 2.16
CA VAL A 94 -8.44 5.36 3.11
C VAL A 94 -7.92 4.62 4.34
N TYR A 95 -8.34 5.05 5.53
CA TYR A 95 -8.05 4.36 6.78
C TYR A 95 -8.89 3.08 6.92
N ALA A 96 -8.23 1.94 7.12
CA ALA A 96 -8.88 0.63 7.26
C ALA A 96 -8.96 0.11 8.69
N GLY A 97 -8.14 0.63 9.62
CA GLY A 97 -8.02 0.12 11.00
C GLY A 97 -6.60 -0.33 11.32
N ARG A 98 -6.43 -1.02 12.45
CA ARG A 98 -5.16 -1.66 12.82
C ARG A 98 -5.18 -3.13 12.43
N PHE A 99 -4.14 -3.56 11.74
CA PHE A 99 -4.01 -4.91 11.21
C PHE A 99 -2.73 -5.56 11.69
N LYS A 100 -2.82 -6.84 12.01
CA LYS A 100 -1.67 -7.72 12.27
C LYS A 100 -1.26 -8.42 10.98
N MET A 101 0.03 -8.36 10.65
CA MET A 101 0.56 -9.05 9.48
C MET A 101 0.98 -10.48 9.83
N HIS A 102 0.53 -11.43 9.03
CA HIS A 102 0.87 -12.84 9.11
C HIS A 102 1.63 -13.25 7.85
N SER A 103 2.83 -13.79 8.04
CA SER A 103 3.58 -14.42 6.97
C SER A 103 2.85 -15.65 6.45
N LEU A 104 2.75 -15.78 5.13
CA LEU A 104 2.29 -17.00 4.46
C LEU A 104 3.45 -17.80 3.84
N GLU A 105 4.69 -17.46 4.17
CA GLU A 105 5.91 -18.08 3.64
C GLU A 105 5.90 -19.61 3.81
N ARG A 106 5.34 -20.11 4.92
CA ARG A 106 5.23 -21.56 5.16
C ARG A 106 4.35 -22.29 4.14
N LEU A 107 3.39 -21.60 3.55
CA LEU A 107 2.47 -22.14 2.54
C LEU A 107 3.04 -22.03 1.12
N ALA A 108 3.88 -21.03 0.88
CA ALA A 108 4.49 -20.76 -0.42
C ALA A 108 5.94 -20.29 -0.24
N PRO A 109 6.87 -21.19 0.16
CA PRO A 109 8.25 -20.80 0.49
C PRO A 109 9.05 -20.33 -0.73
N GLN A 110 8.63 -20.72 -1.93
CA GLN A 110 9.20 -20.29 -3.21
C GLN A 110 8.44 -19.11 -3.84
N GLY A 111 7.51 -18.51 -3.07
CA GLY A 111 6.56 -17.51 -3.56
C GLY A 111 5.52 -18.04 -4.51
N LEU A 112 4.78 -17.10 -5.09
CA LEU A 112 3.65 -17.33 -5.97
C LEU A 112 3.89 -16.67 -7.32
N TYR A 113 3.29 -17.23 -8.37
CA TYR A 113 3.09 -16.49 -9.60
C TYR A 113 2.17 -15.30 -9.32
N LEU A 114 2.38 -14.18 -10.03
CA LEU A 114 1.52 -13.03 -9.91
C LEU A 114 0.10 -13.41 -10.40
N PRO A 115 -0.95 -13.27 -9.57
CA PRO A 115 -2.32 -13.50 -10.03
C PRO A 115 -2.68 -12.56 -11.19
N GLU A 116 -3.45 -13.05 -12.17
CA GLU A 116 -3.80 -12.30 -13.39
C GLU A 116 -4.58 -11.01 -13.10
N ASP A 117 -5.32 -10.95 -11.99
CA ASP A 117 -6.06 -9.77 -11.55
C ASP A 117 -5.18 -8.70 -10.89
N ILE A 118 -3.91 -9.01 -10.58
CA ILE A 118 -2.96 -8.09 -9.96
C ILE A 118 -2.14 -7.38 -11.02
N SER A 119 -2.09 -6.05 -10.94
CA SER A 119 -1.26 -5.26 -11.84
C SER A 119 0.24 -5.47 -11.54
N PRO A 120 1.05 -5.96 -12.50
CA PRO A 120 2.49 -6.11 -12.34
C PRO A 120 3.19 -4.75 -12.15
N HIS A 121 2.54 -3.66 -12.59
CA HIS A 121 3.04 -2.30 -12.43
C HIS A 121 3.37 -2.01 -10.96
N HIS A 122 2.42 -2.24 -10.05
CA HIS A 122 2.65 -1.85 -8.66
C HIS A 122 3.71 -2.71 -7.96
N ILE A 123 3.76 -4.02 -8.28
CA ILE A 123 4.80 -4.91 -7.75
C ILE A 123 6.19 -4.49 -8.26
N ALA A 124 6.31 -4.14 -9.54
CA ALA A 124 7.55 -3.62 -10.09
C ALA A 124 8.00 -2.31 -9.41
N VAL A 125 7.06 -1.45 -8.99
CA VAL A 125 7.38 -0.18 -8.29
C VAL A 125 7.95 -0.54 -6.94
N ALA A 126 7.32 -1.49 -6.24
CA ALA A 126 7.79 -1.96 -4.95
C ALA A 126 9.16 -2.65 -5.04
N ALA A 127 9.45 -3.35 -6.14
CA ALA A 127 10.74 -4.02 -6.36
C ALA A 127 11.86 -3.07 -6.79
N THR A 128 11.54 -1.86 -7.26
CA THR A 128 12.53 -0.90 -7.75
C THR A 128 13.21 -0.20 -6.57
N PRO A 129 14.55 -0.21 -6.48
CA PRO A 129 15.27 0.51 -5.43
C PRO A 129 15.15 2.03 -5.61
N PRO A 130 15.24 2.82 -4.52
CA PRO A 130 15.17 4.29 -4.60
C PRO A 130 16.26 4.91 -5.49
N LEU A 131 17.45 4.30 -5.48
CA LEU A 131 18.56 4.64 -6.35
C LEU A 131 18.81 3.46 -7.28
N LEU A 132 18.57 3.64 -8.58
CA LEU A 132 18.68 2.58 -9.57
C LEU A 132 20.15 2.29 -9.89
N PRO A 133 20.68 1.10 -9.54
CA PRO A 133 22.04 0.73 -9.91
C PRO A 133 22.18 0.61 -11.43
N ARG A 134 23.37 0.92 -11.96
CA ARG A 134 23.64 0.76 -13.40
C ARG A 134 23.49 -0.69 -13.82
N GLY A 135 22.60 -0.99 -14.77
CA GLY A 135 22.37 -2.35 -15.26
C GLY A 135 21.27 -3.11 -14.51
N PHE A 136 20.66 -2.48 -13.49
CA PHE A 136 19.45 -3.02 -12.89
C PHE A 136 18.27 -2.93 -13.88
N PRO A 137 17.37 -3.93 -13.94
CA PRO A 137 16.24 -3.91 -14.84
C PRO A 137 15.36 -2.67 -14.64
N SER A 138 14.98 -2.03 -15.74
CA SER A 138 14.01 -0.95 -15.70
C SER A 138 12.68 -1.45 -15.13
N PHE A 139 11.89 -0.50 -14.62
CA PHE A 139 10.55 -0.74 -14.15
C PHE A 139 9.68 -1.57 -15.12
N ARG A 140 9.76 -1.26 -16.43
CA ARG A 140 9.04 -2.01 -17.48
C ARG A 140 9.53 -3.45 -17.59
N GLN A 141 10.84 -3.66 -17.55
CA GLN A 141 11.44 -5.00 -17.60
C GLN A 141 11.02 -5.83 -16.39
N LEU A 142 11.05 -5.26 -15.18
CA LEU A 142 10.54 -5.94 -13.98
C LEU A 142 9.08 -6.34 -14.13
N GLY A 143 8.24 -5.44 -14.66
CA GLY A 143 6.83 -5.74 -14.91
C GLY A 143 6.62 -6.96 -15.83
N GLU A 144 7.37 -7.05 -16.92
CA GLU A 144 7.33 -8.21 -17.82
C GLU A 144 7.86 -9.48 -17.15
N MET A 145 8.90 -9.39 -16.32
CA MET A 145 9.44 -10.55 -15.58
C MET A 145 8.44 -11.11 -14.55
N TYR A 146 7.65 -10.26 -13.89
CA TYR A 146 6.55 -10.72 -13.04
C TYR A 146 5.42 -11.35 -13.85
N LYS A 147 5.11 -10.77 -15.02
CA LYS A 147 4.06 -11.27 -15.92
C LYS A 147 4.41 -12.62 -16.54
N SER A 148 5.68 -12.82 -16.92
CA SER A 148 6.18 -14.11 -17.43
C SER A 148 6.35 -15.17 -16.34
N GLY A 149 6.34 -14.75 -15.06
CA GLY A 149 6.61 -15.62 -13.92
C GLY A 149 8.10 -15.89 -13.69
N SER A 150 9.00 -15.18 -14.37
CA SER A 150 10.45 -15.20 -14.08
C SER A 150 10.74 -14.66 -12.68
N LEU A 151 9.96 -13.69 -12.21
CA LEU A 151 9.95 -13.24 -10.82
C LEU A 151 8.67 -13.68 -10.11
N LYS A 152 8.82 -14.11 -8.85
CA LYS A 152 7.71 -14.46 -7.96
C LYS A 152 7.35 -13.33 -7.00
N VAL A 153 6.12 -13.36 -6.51
CA VAL A 153 5.66 -12.51 -5.43
C VAL A 153 5.53 -13.30 -4.13
N GLU A 154 5.68 -12.62 -3.01
CA GLU A 154 5.23 -13.12 -1.71
C GLU A 154 3.80 -12.64 -1.44
N ALA A 155 3.09 -13.38 -0.59
CA ALA A 155 1.78 -13.01 -0.10
C ALA A 155 1.79 -12.96 1.44
N VAL A 156 1.10 -11.99 2.01
CA VAL A 156 0.85 -11.90 3.45
C VAL A 156 -0.62 -11.72 3.73
N ALA A 157 -1.08 -12.28 4.86
CA ALA A 157 -2.42 -12.06 5.36
C ALA A 157 -2.39 -10.94 6.41
N LEU A 158 -3.25 -9.95 6.24
CA LEU A 158 -3.48 -8.89 7.20
C LEU A 158 -4.79 -9.19 7.92
N GLN A 159 -4.71 -9.46 9.22
CA GLN A 159 -5.87 -9.69 10.09
C GLN A 159 -6.20 -8.40 10.84
N MET A 160 -7.44 -7.95 10.75
CA MET A 160 -7.93 -6.80 11.51
C MET A 160 -7.87 -7.11 13.01
N VAL A 161 -7.27 -6.22 13.78
CA VAL A 161 -7.17 -6.30 15.24
C VAL A 161 -8.25 -5.44 15.86
N ASP A 162 -8.26 -4.16 15.52
CA ASP A 162 -9.22 -3.19 16.02
C ASP A 162 -9.42 -2.04 15.01
N TYR A 163 -10.28 -1.10 15.37
CA TYR A 163 -10.56 0.09 14.59
C TYR A 163 -10.56 1.33 15.48
N ASP A 164 -9.64 2.26 15.25
CA ASP A 164 -9.61 3.52 15.95
C ASP A 164 -10.56 4.52 15.29
N GLU A 165 -11.78 4.58 15.84
CA GLU A 165 -12.81 5.52 15.42
C GLU A 165 -12.38 6.99 15.64
N GLY A 166 -11.47 7.26 16.59
CA GLY A 166 -10.93 8.59 16.85
C GLY A 166 -10.03 9.08 15.71
N ILE A 167 -9.13 8.22 15.21
CA ILE A 167 -8.34 8.49 14.00
C ILE A 167 -9.28 8.74 12.82
N TYR A 168 -10.23 7.83 12.59
CA TYR A 168 -11.17 7.95 11.47
C TYR A 168 -11.93 9.27 11.49
N ARG A 169 -12.49 9.64 12.65
CA ARG A 169 -13.22 10.90 12.83
C ARG A 169 -12.32 12.11 12.67
N THR A 170 -11.06 12.02 13.06
CA THR A 170 -10.11 13.12 12.94
C THR A 170 -9.71 13.32 11.47
N LEU A 171 -9.52 12.24 10.73
CA LEU A 171 -9.28 12.27 9.29
C LEU A 171 -10.47 12.88 8.51
N LEU A 172 -11.71 12.70 8.99
CA LEU A 172 -12.88 13.34 8.39
C LEU A 172 -12.93 14.87 8.57
N LYS A 173 -12.17 15.44 9.51
CA LYS A 173 -12.20 16.88 9.76
C LYS A 173 -11.51 17.62 8.60
N PRO A 174 -12.07 18.73 8.10
CA PRO A 174 -11.38 19.54 7.11
C PRO A 174 -10.05 20.04 7.71
N VAL A 175 -8.94 19.79 7.02
CA VAL A 175 -7.66 20.41 7.37
C VAL A 175 -7.81 21.91 7.16
N GLN A 176 -7.99 22.65 8.26
CA GLN A 176 -7.89 24.10 8.22
C GLN A 176 -6.42 24.48 8.08
N VAL A 177 -5.93 24.48 6.84
CA VAL A 177 -4.67 25.14 6.52
C VAL A 177 -4.88 26.62 6.86
N LYS A 178 -4.21 27.12 7.89
CA LYS A 178 -4.09 28.57 8.12
C LYS A 178 -3.47 29.16 6.86
N LYS A 179 -4.31 29.63 5.94
CA LYS A 179 -3.90 30.33 4.74
C LYS A 179 -3.26 31.66 5.16
N GLY A 180 -1.93 31.69 5.23
CA GLY A 180 -1.23 32.81 4.65
C GLY A 180 -1.55 32.79 3.16
N ASN A 181 -2.53 33.60 2.75
CA ASN A 181 -2.94 33.89 1.37
C ASN A 181 -2.73 32.78 0.32
N GLN A 182 -3.69 31.87 0.18
CA GLN A 182 -4.07 31.34 -1.14
C GLN A 182 -5.43 30.65 -1.09
N LYS A 183 -6.46 31.28 -1.65
CA LYS A 183 -7.81 30.73 -1.78
C LYS A 183 -7.82 29.53 -2.74
N LEU A 184 -7.82 28.31 -2.22
CA LEU A 184 -8.49 27.18 -2.87
C LEU A 184 -9.73 26.78 -2.07
N ALA A 185 -10.89 26.91 -2.72
CA ALA A 185 -12.20 26.54 -2.19
C ALA A 185 -12.45 25.04 -2.39
N PRO A 186 -13.20 24.36 -1.50
CA PRO A 186 -13.58 22.98 -1.70
C PRO A 186 -14.58 22.87 -2.86
N LYS A 187 -14.30 22.02 -3.86
CA LYS A 187 -15.32 21.56 -4.80
C LYS A 187 -16.21 20.57 -4.06
N ALA A 188 -17.43 20.99 -3.72
CA ALA A 188 -18.49 20.12 -3.27
C ALA A 188 -18.76 19.03 -4.31
N LEU A 189 -18.83 17.77 -3.88
CA LEU A 189 -19.50 16.71 -4.63
C LEU A 189 -20.95 17.16 -4.82
N LYS A 190 -21.37 17.37 -6.07
CA LYS A 190 -22.79 17.51 -6.39
C LYS A 190 -23.45 16.16 -6.21
N GLU A 191 -24.29 16.05 -5.19
CA GLU A 191 -25.31 15.01 -5.12
C GLU A 191 -26.28 15.20 -6.30
N GLY A 192 -26.35 14.19 -7.17
CA GLY A 192 -27.30 14.11 -8.26
C GLY A 192 -28.62 13.53 -7.77
N THR A 193 -29.57 14.42 -7.55
CA THR A 193 -30.99 14.23 -7.30
C THR A 193 -31.67 13.26 -8.28
N ARG A 194 -32.45 12.31 -7.75
CA ARG A 194 -33.59 11.66 -8.43
C ARG A 194 -34.72 12.67 -8.62
N VAL A 195 -35.33 12.77 -9.81
CA VAL A 195 -36.76 12.71 -10.23
C VAL A 195 -36.75 12.94 -11.76
N LEU A 196 -37.43 12.27 -12.69
CA LEU A 196 -38.61 11.38 -12.75
C LEU A 196 -38.27 10.11 -13.54
#